data_AF-A0A832M2F8-F1
#
_entry.id   AF-A0A832M2F8-F1
#
_cell.length_a   1.000
_cell.length_b   1.000
_cell.length_c   1.000
_cell.angle_alpha   90.00
_cell.angle_beta   90.00
_cell.angle_gamma   90.00
#
_symmetry.space_group_name_H-M   'P 1'
#
loop_
_entity.id
_entity.type
_entity.pdbx_description
1 polymer ?
#
loop_
_entity_poly.entity_id
_entity_poly.type
_entity_poly.pdbx_seq_one_letter_code
_entity_poly.pdbx_strand_id
1 'polypeptide(L)'
;MDPINHESLKGTGLQGTLLRARRALENLCRYEGAQLDELRASGKRCPLCGSWSAEVMHTKRSRIYECPRCGLRWDRDKGVHYNTVYSYFERLRREERVSVLAERALASLKQWLLEHTRALER
;
A
#
# COMPACT_ATOMS: atom_id res chain seq x y z
N MET A 1 -10.18 8.23 0.62
CA MET A 1 -9.32 8.65 1.75
C MET A 1 -8.53 9.85 1.27
N ASP A 2 -8.63 10.95 1.99
CA ASP A 2 -8.04 12.24 1.60
C ASP A 2 -6.52 12.25 1.78
N PRO A 3 -5.78 13.08 1.01
CA PRO A 3 -4.32 13.22 1.16
C PRO A 3 -3.98 13.62 2.59
N ILE A 4 -2.82 13.22 3.12
CA ILE A 4 -2.35 13.70 4.44
C ILE A 4 -1.80 15.12 4.26
N ASN A 5 -2.65 16.12 4.45
CA ASN A 5 -2.31 17.53 4.30
C ASN A 5 -3.00 18.38 5.38
N HIS A 6 -2.67 19.67 5.41
CA HIS A 6 -3.20 20.57 6.43
C HIS A 6 -4.72 20.69 6.39
N GLU A 7 -5.32 20.71 5.20
CA GLU A 7 -6.75 20.90 5.00
C GLU A 7 -7.57 19.68 5.42
N SER A 8 -7.13 18.48 5.03
CA SER A 8 -7.79 17.21 5.34
C SER A 8 -7.68 16.82 6.81
N LEU A 9 -6.65 17.31 7.50
CA LEU A 9 -6.42 17.07 8.92
C LEU A 9 -6.89 18.22 9.82
N LYS A 10 -7.43 19.30 9.25
CA LYS A 10 -7.78 20.51 10.01
C LYS A 10 -8.78 20.18 11.12
N GLY A 11 -8.44 20.54 12.36
CA GLY A 11 -9.30 20.30 13.53
C GLY A 11 -9.25 18.85 14.07
N THR A 12 -8.40 17.99 13.50
CA THR A 12 -8.16 16.65 14.05
C THR A 12 -7.01 16.68 15.08
N GLY A 13 -7.12 15.89 16.15
CA GLY A 13 -6.03 15.74 17.14
C GLY A 13 -4.74 15.15 16.57
N LEU A 14 -4.78 14.60 15.35
CA LEU A 14 -3.63 13.99 14.66
C LEU A 14 -2.92 14.96 13.72
N GLN A 15 -3.46 16.16 13.49
CA GLN A 15 -2.92 17.13 12.53
C GLN A 15 -1.44 17.41 12.75
N GLY A 16 -1.06 17.82 13.97
CA GLY A 16 0.34 18.11 14.27
C GLY A 16 1.24 16.89 14.13
N THR A 17 0.78 15.71 14.57
CA THR A 17 1.57 14.48 14.56
C THR A 17 1.85 13.99 13.15
N LEU A 18 0.82 13.86 12.31
CA LEU A 18 0.97 13.35 10.95
C LEU A 18 1.73 14.34 10.05
N LEU A 19 1.49 15.64 10.19
CA LEU A 19 2.23 16.65 9.43
C LEU A 19 3.71 16.70 9.82
N ARG A 20 4.04 16.55 11.12
CA ARG A 20 5.44 16.46 11.57
C ARG A 20 6.12 15.19 11.04
N ALA A 21 5.46 14.05 11.12
CA ALA A 21 6.00 12.79 10.61
C ALA A 21 6.27 12.86 9.10
N ARG A 22 5.33 13.41 8.32
CA ARG A 22 5.51 13.66 6.89
C ARG A 22 6.71 14.56 6.60
N ARG A 23 6.85 15.66 7.34
CA ARG A 23 7.99 16.59 7.18
C ARG A 23 9.32 15.93 7.53
N ALA A 24 9.35 15.11 8.58
CA ALA A 24 10.55 14.37 8.95
C ALA A 24 10.98 13.38 7.86
N LEU A 25 10.02 12.65 7.27
CA LEU A 25 10.29 11.76 6.13
C LEU A 25 10.80 12.52 4.91
N GLU A 26 10.19 13.65 4.57
CA GLU A 26 10.64 14.50 3.45
C GLU A 26 12.08 14.98 3.65
N ASN A 27 12.43 15.43 4.85
CA ASN A 27 13.80 15.85 5.17
C ASN A 27 14.79 14.68 5.08
N LEU A 28 14.40 13.50 5.56
CA LEU A 28 15.24 12.31 5.48
C LEU A 28 15.47 11.90 4.03
N CYS A 29 14.42 11.85 3.21
CA CYS A 29 14.55 11.56 1.78
C CYS A 29 15.50 12.56 1.09
N ARG A 30 15.37 13.86 1.38
CA ARG A 30 16.28 14.88 0.84
C ARG A 30 17.73 14.68 1.26
N TYR A 31 17.95 14.35 2.53
CA TYR A 31 19.29 14.09 3.07
C TYR A 31 19.95 12.89 2.38
N GLU A 32 19.20 11.82 2.17
CA GLU A 32 19.68 10.58 1.54
C GLU A 32 19.68 10.63 0.00
N GLY A 33 19.26 11.74 -0.62
CA GLY A 33 19.10 11.83 -2.08
C GLY A 33 17.99 10.92 -2.65
N ALA A 34 17.04 10.49 -1.82
CA ALA A 34 15.92 9.65 -2.20
C ALA A 34 14.70 10.48 -2.65
N GLN A 35 13.90 9.92 -3.56
CA GLN A 35 12.64 10.51 -3.99
C GLN A 35 11.52 10.13 -3.03
N LEU A 36 10.73 11.12 -2.61
CA LEU A 36 9.48 10.90 -1.87
C LEU A 36 8.30 11.00 -2.82
N ASP A 37 7.47 9.96 -2.84
CA ASP A 37 6.26 9.89 -3.65
C ASP A 37 5.02 9.65 -2.79
N GLU A 38 3.96 10.42 -3.03
CA GLU A 38 2.66 10.21 -2.42
C GLU A 38 1.80 9.27 -3.27
N LEU A 39 1.36 8.16 -2.67
CA LEU A 39 0.55 7.14 -3.32
C LEU A 39 -0.65 6.74 -2.46
N ARG A 40 -1.72 6.34 -3.14
CA ARG A 40 -2.91 5.75 -2.48
C ARG A 40 -2.88 4.24 -2.64
N ALA A 41 -2.98 3.54 -1.50
CA ALA A 41 -3.13 2.10 -1.45
C ALA A 41 -4.16 1.72 -0.38
N SER A 42 -4.87 0.62 -0.58
CA SER A 42 -5.91 0.13 0.33
C SER A 42 -5.56 -1.26 0.81
N GLY A 43 -5.51 -1.48 2.13
CA GLY A 43 -5.36 -2.81 2.72
C GLY A 43 -6.62 -3.67 2.63
N LYS A 44 -7.74 -3.08 2.18
CA LYS A 44 -9.02 -3.77 1.99
C LYS A 44 -9.20 -4.29 0.56
N ARG A 45 -8.27 -4.01 -0.36
CA ARG A 45 -8.30 -4.57 -1.71
C ARG A 45 -7.38 -5.78 -1.77
N CYS A 46 -7.82 -6.82 -2.46
CA CYS A 46 -7.06 -8.04 -2.63
C CYS A 46 -5.71 -7.73 -3.31
N PRO A 47 -4.58 -8.09 -2.67
CA PRO A 47 -3.26 -7.91 -3.25
C PRO A 47 -3.04 -8.65 -4.58
N LEU A 48 -3.76 -9.76 -4.80
CA LEU A 48 -3.58 -10.58 -5.99
C LEU A 48 -4.47 -10.18 -7.16
N CYS A 49 -5.76 -9.97 -6.93
CA CYS A 49 -6.73 -9.74 -8.00
C CYS A 49 -7.39 -8.35 -7.99
N GLY A 50 -7.07 -7.52 -6.99
CA GLY A 50 -7.60 -6.16 -6.86
C GLY A 50 -9.07 -6.04 -6.45
N SER A 51 -9.82 -7.15 -6.30
CA SER A 51 -11.21 -7.12 -5.85
C SER A 51 -11.34 -6.59 -4.41
N TRP A 52 -12.53 -6.08 -4.05
CA TRP A 52 -12.85 -5.80 -2.66
C TRP A 52 -12.90 -7.09 -1.84
N SER A 53 -12.67 -6.96 -0.55
CA SER A 53 -12.54 -8.08 0.38
C SER A 53 -13.47 -7.93 1.57
N ALA A 54 -13.71 -9.04 2.26
CA ALA A 54 -14.45 -9.07 3.51
C ALA A 54 -13.48 -9.18 4.68
N GLU A 55 -13.73 -8.44 5.76
CA GLU A 55 -13.03 -8.65 7.02
C GLU A 55 -13.56 -9.94 7.64
N VAL A 56 -12.67 -10.91 7.88
CA VAL A 56 -13.03 -12.25 8.39
C VAL A 56 -12.56 -12.49 9.83
N MET A 57 -11.60 -11.69 10.32
CA MET A 57 -11.14 -11.77 11.69
C MET A 57 -10.59 -10.42 12.15
N HIS A 58 -10.94 -10.04 13.37
CA HIS A 58 -10.44 -8.83 14.00
C HIS A 58 -9.89 -9.18 15.38
N THR A 59 -8.61 -8.88 15.60
CA THR A 59 -7.94 -9.00 16.89
C THR A 59 -7.37 -7.65 17.31
N LYS A 60 -6.92 -7.54 18.57
CA LYS A 60 -6.27 -6.31 19.06
C LYS A 60 -5.05 -5.87 18.21
N ARG A 61 -4.42 -6.80 17.48
CA ARG A 61 -3.17 -6.54 16.74
C ARG A 61 -3.29 -6.67 15.23
N SER A 62 -4.39 -7.22 14.72
CA SER A 62 -4.48 -7.62 13.31
C SER A 62 -5.91 -7.62 12.83
N ARG A 63 -6.10 -7.23 11.56
CA ARG A 63 -7.38 -7.29 10.85
C ARG A 63 -7.17 -8.15 9.61
N ILE A 64 -7.71 -9.36 9.63
CA ILE A 64 -7.57 -10.30 8.53
C ILE A 64 -8.74 -10.13 7.57
N TYR A 65 -8.40 -9.98 6.30
CA TYR A 65 -9.33 -9.90 5.19
C TYR A 65 -9.19 -11.15 4.33
N GLU A 66 -10.28 -11.51 3.65
CA GLU A 66 -10.33 -12.58 2.66
C GLU A 66 -10.95 -12.09 1.36
N CYS A 67 -10.36 -12.49 0.24
CA CYS A 67 -10.90 -12.15 -1.06
C CYS A 67 -11.97 -13.17 -1.48
N PRO A 68 -13.23 -12.76 -1.71
CA PRO A 68 -14.29 -13.67 -2.16
C PRO A 68 -14.06 -14.20 -3.59
N ARG A 69 -13.18 -13.57 -4.37
CA ARG A 69 -12.91 -13.96 -5.77
C ARG A 69 -11.80 -15.00 -5.90
N CYS A 70 -10.72 -14.88 -5.14
CA CYS A 70 -9.54 -15.74 -5.28
C CYS A 70 -9.13 -16.45 -3.98
N GLY A 71 -9.88 -16.29 -2.89
CA GLY A 71 -9.66 -16.98 -1.61
C GLY A 71 -8.42 -16.54 -0.82
N LEU A 72 -7.63 -15.59 -1.33
CA LEU A 72 -6.44 -15.10 -0.62
C LEU A 72 -6.85 -14.51 0.73
N ARG A 73 -6.09 -14.80 1.79
CA ARG A 73 -6.25 -14.21 3.13
C ARG A 73 -5.03 -13.36 3.47
N TRP A 74 -5.24 -12.20 4.10
CA TRP A 74 -4.14 -11.31 4.48
C TRP A 74 -4.49 -10.41 5.66
N ASP A 75 -3.48 -10.01 6.43
CA ASP A 75 -3.55 -8.89 7.36
C ASP A 75 -3.61 -7.55 6.58
N ARG A 76 -4.49 -6.64 7.00
CA ARG A 76 -4.74 -5.37 6.34
C ARG A 76 -3.49 -4.52 6.13
N ASP A 77 -2.60 -4.46 7.12
CA ASP A 77 -1.45 -3.56 7.08
C ASP A 77 -0.38 -4.13 6.14
N LYS A 78 -0.18 -5.45 6.17
CA LYS A 78 0.62 -6.16 5.13
C LYS A 78 0.04 -6.00 3.73
N GLY A 79 -1.27 -6.09 3.60
CA GLY A 79 -1.98 -5.85 2.34
C GLY A 79 -1.77 -4.43 1.83
N VAL A 80 -1.80 -3.40 2.69
CA VAL A 80 -1.45 -2.02 2.31
C VAL A 80 -0.04 -1.97 1.74
N HIS A 81 0.95 -2.54 2.40
CA HIS A 81 2.35 -2.47 1.95
C HIS A 81 2.54 -3.06 0.56
N TYR A 82 2.02 -4.27 0.33
CA TYR A 82 2.07 -4.89 -0.99
C TYR A 82 1.37 -4.02 -2.04
N ASN A 83 0.15 -3.55 -1.72
CA ASN A 83 -0.62 -2.72 -2.64
C ASN A 83 0.04 -1.36 -2.92
N THR A 84 0.82 -0.80 -2.00
CA THR A 84 1.59 0.43 -2.25
C THR A 84 2.66 0.18 -3.31
N VAL A 85 3.41 -0.92 -3.20
CA VAL A 85 4.43 -1.28 -4.19
C VAL A 85 3.79 -1.56 -5.55
N TYR A 86 2.69 -2.31 -5.57
CA TYR A 86 1.93 -2.57 -6.80
C TYR A 86 1.43 -1.26 -7.43
N SER A 87 0.81 -0.37 -6.64
CA SER A 87 0.33 0.94 -7.11
C SER A 87 1.45 1.83 -7.65
N TYR A 88 2.65 1.79 -7.05
CA TYR A 88 3.82 2.54 -7.52
C TYR A 88 4.21 2.11 -8.94
N PHE A 89 4.39 0.80 -9.17
CA PHE A 89 4.76 0.30 -10.48
C PHE A 89 3.62 0.42 -11.50
N GLU A 90 2.37 0.27 -11.09
CA GLU A 90 1.22 0.60 -11.95
C GLU A 90 1.24 2.06 -12.42
N ARG A 91 1.55 3.00 -11.52
CA ARG A 91 1.69 4.41 -11.88
C ARG A 91 2.84 4.62 -12.87
N LEU A 92 4.01 4.05 -12.59
CA LEU A 92 5.16 4.13 -13.51
C LEU A 92 4.88 3.54 -14.89
N ARG A 93 4.12 2.43 -14.94
CA ARG A 93 3.69 1.82 -16.21
C ARG A 93 2.77 2.77 -17.00
N ARG A 94 1.79 3.40 -16.32
CA ARG A 94 0.84 4.33 -16.95
C ARG A 94 1.49 5.63 -17.41
N GLU A 95 2.50 6.11 -16.69
CA GLU A 95 3.25 7.32 -17.05
C GLU A 95 4.33 7.06 -18.10
N GLU A 96 4.49 5.81 -18.58
CA GLU A 96 5.50 5.37 -19.56
C GLU A 96 6.96 5.71 -19.20
N ARG A 97 7.24 6.05 -17.94
CA ARG A 97 8.58 6.49 -17.49
C ARG A 97 9.61 5.36 -17.51
N VAL A 98 9.18 4.14 -17.13
CA VAL A 98 10.03 2.94 -17.08
C VAL A 98 9.19 1.67 -17.33
N SER A 99 8.45 1.64 -18.45
CA SER A 99 7.40 0.63 -18.72
C SER A 99 7.87 -0.83 -18.61
N VAL A 100 9.01 -1.17 -19.20
CA VAL A 100 9.55 -2.56 -19.16
C VAL A 100 9.90 -3.01 -17.75
N LEU A 101 10.53 -2.13 -16.95
CA LEU A 101 10.86 -2.45 -15.55
C LEU A 101 9.57 -2.61 -14.73
N ALA A 102 8.62 -1.69 -14.92
CA ALA A 102 7.35 -1.71 -14.21
C ALA A 102 6.55 -2.97 -14.52
N GLU A 103 6.47 -3.38 -15.78
CA GLU A 103 5.81 -4.62 -16.19
C GLU A 103 6.45 -5.86 -15.57
N ARG A 104 7.78 -5.95 -15.61
CA ARG A 104 8.54 -7.03 -14.97
C ARG A 104 8.28 -7.06 -13.47
N ALA A 105 8.36 -5.92 -12.80
CA ALA A 105 8.12 -5.82 -11.36
C ALA A 105 6.69 -6.26 -10.99
N LEU A 106 5.67 -5.80 -11.73
CA LEU A 106 4.28 -6.21 -11.51
C LEU A 106 4.08 -7.72 -11.72
N ALA A 107 4.68 -8.29 -12.77
CA ALA A 107 4.63 -9.73 -13.02
C ALA A 107 5.31 -10.52 -11.90
N SER A 108 6.52 -10.12 -11.49
CA SER A 108 7.27 -10.77 -10.41
C SER A 108 6.55 -10.67 -9.06
N LEU A 109 5.98 -9.51 -8.73
CA LEU A 109 5.17 -9.35 -7.51
C LEU A 109 4.00 -10.32 -7.48
N LYS A 110 3.28 -10.43 -8.60
CA LYS A 110 2.12 -11.31 -8.72
C LYS A 110 2.52 -12.78 -8.62
N GLN A 111 3.56 -13.18 -9.34
CA GLN A 111 4.10 -14.53 -9.28
C GLN A 111 4.56 -14.90 -7.86
N TRP A 112 5.34 -14.01 -7.22
CA TRP A 112 5.81 -14.23 -5.86
C TRP A 112 4.65 -14.44 -4.88
N LEU A 113 3.57 -13.65 -5.00
CA LEU A 113 2.41 -13.80 -4.14
C LEU A 113 1.64 -15.10 -4.39
N LEU A 114 1.61 -15.59 -5.64
CA LEU A 114 1.04 -16.90 -5.97
C LEU A 114 1.87 -18.05 -5.37
N GLU A 115 3.19 -17.91 -5.34
CA GLU A 115 4.11 -18.88 -4.74
C GLU A 115 4.08 -18.84 -3.20
N HIS A 116 3.78 -17.67 -2.62
CA HIS A 116 3.83 -17.41 -1.18
C HIS A 116 2.49 -16.88 -0.65
N THR A 117 1.40 -17.60 -0.90
CA THR A 117 0.03 -17.18 -0.58
C THR A 117 -0.22 -16.80 0.88
N ARG A 118 0.60 -17.34 1.81
CA ARG A 118 0.50 -17.08 3.25
C ARG A 118 1.40 -15.97 3.77
N ALA A 119 2.24 -15.36 2.92
CA ALA A 119 3.21 -14.34 3.35
C ALA A 119 2.54 -13.12 4.00
N LEU A 120 1.30 -12.85 3.63
CA LEU A 120 0.53 -11.71 4.11
C LEU A 120 -0.40 -12.05 5.29
N GLU A 121 -0.49 -13.30 5.76
CA GLU A 121 -1.52 -13.74 6.73
C GLU A 121 -1.28 -13.36 8.21
N ARG A 122 -0.07 -12.94 8.60
CA ARG A 122 0.31 -12.81 10.03
C ARG A 122 0.89 -11.47 10.39
#